data_AF-A0A6M0LCN7-F1
#
_entry.id   AF-A0A6M0LCN7-F1
#
_cell.length_a   1.000
_cell.length_b   1.000
_cell.length_c   1.000
_cell.angle_alpha   90.00
_cell.angle_beta   90.00
_cell.angle_gamma   90.00
#
_symmetry.space_group_name_H-M   'P 1'
#
loop_
_entity.id
_entity.type
_entity.pdbx_description
1 polymer ?
#
loop_
_entity_poly.entity_id
_entity_poly.type
_entity_poly.pdbx_seq_one_letter_code
_entity_poly.pdbx_strand_id
1 'polypeptide(L)'
;MKQSNKLMLILMTSLLISGCSRISNQYQSFIEKKAEVSTTQSITTNADDETSQVVDIRFVPEQMEVEQAIKAIEKLDVQSELYRLKQPILHSQAGFDLTVKQMVVFEASSDETISGLSKDGGAIVLINVAITNTTKTLFYFPIDELRLTYADAPVAHYASQFLYPMESGNLQKILLNNGKGEMAAGSTVEGYLAFALSKDDLEKAKALGSLYLTVVPPVASNDAIVGLEANDLGSELPLFLPLNEKVEAELLENATHIQDRVTAEWWGTKNVLADENLDMTVTDNGVTFNLKRIEVSDFAPKEHHEESFQYFPNGQVIVSVEMEVVNRTEKVLLPVDSQVMLTINNNVINSDYVLINQLYGQRLEPWQSTTIIKSFALDKKTYQQNWQNKEILLNILLSPVKSEVDDTAVNNQNNNVEQVEEFISEDETTTLAADSETVYTAQFGWVPVLKQFIDDKLEVVSKLEEMSPTSETTTMEETTSAQ
;
A
#
# COMPACT_ATOMS: atom_id res chain seq x y z
N MET A 1 -39.06 -49.98 26.57
CA MET A 1 -38.59 -50.91 25.50
C MET A 1 -37.52 -50.16 24.73
N LYS A 2 -36.23 -50.32 25.03
CA LYS A 2 -35.28 -51.40 24.67
C LYS A 2 -35.15 -51.65 23.16
N GLN A 3 -33.90 -51.45 22.70
CA GLN A 3 -33.17 -51.83 21.47
C GLN A 3 -32.77 -50.59 20.65
N SER A 4 -31.55 -50.05 20.73
CA SER A 4 -30.19 -50.59 20.50
C SER A 4 -30.01 -51.25 19.14
N ASN A 5 -29.30 -50.60 18.22
CA ASN A 5 -27.95 -51.06 17.83
C ASN A 5 -27.17 -50.03 16.98
N LYS A 6 -25.86 -50.04 17.25
CA LYS A 6 -24.74 -49.32 16.64
C LYS A 6 -24.39 -49.86 15.22
N LEU A 7 -23.31 -49.27 14.67
CA LEU A 7 -22.53 -49.57 13.44
C LEU A 7 -23.04 -48.85 12.18
N MET A 8 -22.23 -48.26 11.30
CA MET A 8 -20.76 -48.17 11.18
C MET A 8 -20.43 -47.07 10.14
N LEU A 9 -19.28 -46.44 10.32
CA LEU A 9 -18.54 -45.58 9.39
C LEU A 9 -18.18 -46.32 8.07
N ILE A 10 -18.19 -45.64 6.91
CA ILE A 10 -17.17 -45.64 5.82
C ILE A 10 -17.66 -44.88 4.56
N LEU A 11 -16.92 -43.80 4.28
CA LEU A 11 -16.40 -43.25 2.99
C LEU A 11 -17.16 -43.33 1.64
N MET A 12 -17.16 -42.14 1.02
CA MET A 12 -16.77 -41.78 -0.37
C MET A 12 -17.79 -41.79 -1.54
N THR A 13 -17.87 -40.60 -2.16
CA THR A 13 -17.99 -40.29 -3.60
C THR A 13 -19.17 -40.86 -4.39
N SER A 14 -20.13 -39.99 -4.73
CA SER A 14 -20.53 -39.66 -6.11
C SER A 14 -21.90 -38.97 -6.11
N LEU A 15 -21.95 -37.72 -6.58
CA LEU A 15 -23.13 -37.12 -7.21
C LEU A 15 -22.67 -35.90 -7.99
N LEU A 16 -22.06 -36.20 -9.13
CA LEU A 16 -22.03 -35.32 -10.29
C LEU A 16 -23.41 -35.37 -10.97
N ILE A 17 -23.79 -34.20 -11.49
CA ILE A 17 -24.80 -33.95 -12.53
C ILE A 17 -26.25 -33.86 -12.03
N SER A 18 -26.70 -32.62 -11.79
CA SER A 18 -27.98 -32.06 -12.25
C SER A 18 -28.01 -30.56 -11.93
N GLY A 19 -27.75 -29.71 -12.93
CA GLY A 19 -27.84 -28.25 -12.72
C GLY A 19 -27.38 -27.33 -13.85
N CYS A 20 -26.76 -27.85 -14.92
CA CYS A 20 -26.49 -27.08 -16.14
C CYS A 20 -27.73 -27.02 -17.05
N SER A 21 -28.74 -26.25 -16.68
CA SER A 21 -29.83 -25.87 -17.61
C SER A 21 -30.62 -24.63 -17.21
N ARG A 22 -30.34 -23.99 -16.05
CA ARG A 22 -30.98 -22.73 -15.65
C ARG A 22 -30.13 -21.48 -15.85
N ILE A 23 -28.82 -21.60 -16.02
CA ILE A 23 -27.91 -20.46 -16.17
C ILE A 23 -27.79 -19.99 -17.64
N SER A 24 -27.96 -20.87 -18.64
CA SER A 24 -27.86 -20.47 -20.06
C SER A 24 -29.04 -19.62 -20.53
N ASN A 25 -30.26 -19.90 -20.04
CA ASN A 25 -31.46 -19.19 -20.49
C ASN A 25 -31.54 -17.75 -19.95
N GLN A 26 -30.97 -17.47 -18.76
CA GLN A 26 -30.88 -16.09 -18.25
C GLN A 26 -29.86 -15.27 -19.02
N TYR A 27 -28.73 -15.87 -19.42
CA TYR A 27 -27.70 -15.20 -20.22
C TYR A 27 -28.16 -14.88 -21.65
N GLN A 28 -28.87 -15.80 -22.31
CA GLN A 28 -29.44 -15.55 -23.65
C GLN A 28 -30.54 -14.47 -23.63
N SER A 29 -31.40 -14.44 -22.60
CA SER A 29 -32.42 -13.39 -22.47
C SER A 29 -31.83 -11.99 -22.22
N PHE A 30 -30.63 -11.90 -21.64
CA PHE A 30 -29.92 -10.63 -21.45
C PHE A 30 -29.26 -10.13 -22.76
N ILE A 31 -28.77 -11.06 -23.59
CA ILE A 31 -28.18 -10.74 -24.90
C ILE A 31 -29.27 -10.30 -25.89
N GLU A 32 -30.42 -10.98 -25.94
CA GLU A 32 -31.54 -10.59 -26.82
C GLU A 32 -32.13 -9.24 -26.44
N LYS A 33 -32.26 -8.94 -25.13
CA LYS A 33 -32.82 -7.67 -24.65
C LYS A 33 -31.89 -6.46 -24.86
N LYS A 34 -30.57 -6.67 -24.98
CA LYS A 34 -29.61 -5.62 -25.39
C LYS A 34 -29.52 -5.46 -26.91
N ALA A 35 -29.82 -6.52 -27.67
CA ALA A 35 -29.86 -6.47 -29.13
C ALA A 35 -31.11 -5.74 -29.67
N GLU A 36 -32.26 -5.83 -28.99
CA GLU A 36 -33.51 -5.17 -29.44
C GLU A 36 -33.53 -3.63 -29.25
N VAL A 37 -32.72 -3.06 -28.37
CA VAL A 37 -32.68 -1.59 -28.16
C VAL A 37 -31.87 -0.87 -29.26
N SER A 38 -31.11 -1.59 -30.08
CA SER A 38 -30.24 -1.01 -31.12
C SER A 38 -30.83 -1.03 -32.53
N THR A 39 -32.13 -1.33 -32.70
CA THR A 39 -32.73 -1.46 -34.04
C THR A 39 -34.01 -0.65 -34.20
N THR A 40 -33.91 0.67 -34.27
CA THR A 40 -34.80 1.46 -35.16
C THR A 40 -34.22 2.84 -35.48
N GLN A 41 -33.50 2.99 -36.61
CA GLN A 41 -33.78 4.04 -37.58
C GLN A 41 -33.05 3.77 -38.91
N SER A 42 -33.79 4.01 -39.98
CA SER A 42 -33.63 3.43 -41.31
C SER A 42 -32.47 3.99 -42.13
N ILE A 43 -31.92 3.09 -42.94
CA ILE A 43 -30.96 3.26 -44.04
C ILE A 43 -31.49 4.19 -45.14
N THR A 44 -30.60 4.99 -45.74
CA THR A 44 -30.64 5.25 -47.19
C THR A 44 -29.22 5.24 -47.76
N THR A 45 -28.88 4.10 -48.39
CA THR A 45 -27.92 3.84 -49.49
C THR A 45 -26.85 4.88 -49.84
N ASN A 46 -25.57 4.49 -49.75
CA ASN A 46 -24.84 3.91 -50.89
C ASN A 46 -23.57 3.18 -50.41
N ALA A 47 -23.28 2.09 -51.12
CA ALA A 47 -22.23 1.12 -50.84
C ALA A 47 -20.82 1.66 -51.15
N ASP A 48 -19.89 1.43 -50.22
CA ASP A 48 -18.59 0.82 -50.52
C ASP A 48 -18.20 -0.05 -49.32
N ASP A 49 -17.84 -1.30 -49.62
CA ASP A 49 -17.80 -2.43 -48.72
C ASP A 49 -16.36 -2.68 -48.25
N GLU A 50 -16.01 -2.12 -47.08
CA GLU A 50 -15.00 -2.72 -46.19
C GLU A 50 -15.70 -3.02 -44.87
N THR A 51 -16.03 -4.28 -44.62
CA THR A 51 -16.45 -4.76 -43.30
C THR A 51 -15.27 -4.67 -42.33
N SER A 52 -15.01 -3.49 -41.76
CA SER A 52 -14.15 -3.35 -40.60
C SER A 52 -14.79 -4.11 -39.44
N GLN A 53 -14.21 -5.25 -39.06
CA GLN A 53 -14.60 -5.91 -37.82
C GLN A 53 -14.33 -4.94 -36.66
N VAL A 54 -15.38 -4.54 -35.95
CA VAL A 54 -15.26 -3.71 -34.75
C VAL A 54 -14.56 -4.55 -33.68
N VAL A 55 -13.28 -4.26 -33.41
CA VAL A 55 -12.51 -4.92 -32.35
C VAL A 55 -12.98 -4.39 -30.99
N ASP A 56 -13.39 -5.26 -30.07
CA ASP A 56 -13.67 -4.86 -28.69
C ASP A 56 -12.33 -4.60 -27.98
N ILE A 57 -12.01 -3.33 -27.76
CA ILE A 57 -10.76 -2.90 -27.13
C ILE A 57 -10.55 -3.48 -25.73
N ARG A 58 -11.62 -3.91 -25.05
CA ARG A 58 -11.60 -4.45 -23.67
C ARG A 58 -11.23 -5.93 -23.62
N PHE A 59 -11.16 -6.60 -24.76
CA PHE A 59 -10.65 -7.94 -24.82
C PHE A 59 -9.16 -7.92 -24.48
N VAL A 60 -8.77 -8.56 -23.38
CA VAL A 60 -7.37 -8.67 -22.94
C VAL A 60 -6.78 -9.93 -23.58
N PRO A 61 -5.82 -9.81 -24.53
CA PRO A 61 -5.18 -10.96 -25.16
C PRO A 61 -4.29 -11.73 -24.17
N GLU A 62 -3.91 -12.95 -24.53
CA GLU A 62 -2.91 -13.70 -23.76
C GLU A 62 -1.53 -13.05 -23.87
N GLN A 63 -0.72 -13.08 -22.80
CA GLN A 63 0.57 -12.37 -22.75
C GLN A 63 1.50 -12.74 -23.92
N MET A 64 1.57 -14.02 -24.28
CA MET A 64 2.41 -14.47 -25.38
C MET A 64 2.01 -13.88 -26.74
N GLU A 65 0.72 -13.60 -26.97
CA GLU A 65 0.25 -12.97 -28.19
C GLU A 65 0.74 -11.51 -28.26
N VAL A 66 0.67 -10.80 -27.13
CA VAL A 66 1.20 -9.43 -27.01
C VAL A 66 2.72 -9.42 -27.21
N GLU A 67 3.45 -10.34 -26.58
CA GLU A 67 4.91 -10.45 -26.73
C GLU A 67 5.31 -10.71 -28.19
N GLN A 68 4.58 -11.58 -28.91
CA GLN A 68 4.82 -11.84 -30.33
C GLN A 68 4.53 -10.62 -31.19
N ALA A 69 3.46 -9.89 -30.89
CA ALA A 69 3.10 -8.67 -31.60
C ALA A 69 4.17 -7.59 -31.43
N ILE A 70 4.72 -7.42 -30.22
CA ILE A 70 5.84 -6.50 -29.94
C ILE A 70 7.08 -6.90 -30.75
N LYS A 71 7.45 -8.19 -30.75
CA LYS A 71 8.59 -8.71 -31.53
C LYS A 71 8.44 -8.52 -33.04
N ALA A 72 7.23 -8.30 -33.53
CA ALA A 72 6.94 -8.07 -34.95
C ALA A 72 6.91 -6.59 -35.35
N ILE A 73 7.12 -5.65 -34.42
CA ILE A 73 7.20 -4.21 -34.72
C ILE A 73 8.40 -3.96 -35.66
N GLU A 74 8.15 -3.29 -36.78
CA GLU A 74 9.22 -2.96 -37.73
C GLU A 74 10.26 -2.05 -37.07
N LYS A 75 11.55 -2.28 -37.39
CA LYS A 75 12.71 -1.51 -36.87
C LYS A 75 12.97 -1.63 -35.37
N LEU A 76 12.21 -2.48 -34.67
CA LEU A 76 12.48 -2.88 -33.30
C LEU A 76 13.20 -4.22 -33.29
N ASP A 77 14.38 -4.26 -32.70
CA ASP A 77 15.14 -5.49 -32.46
C ASP A 77 14.96 -5.91 -30.99
N VAL A 78 14.04 -6.85 -30.76
CA VAL A 78 13.79 -7.44 -29.43
C VAL A 78 14.71 -8.63 -29.25
N GLN A 79 15.55 -8.56 -28.22
CA GLN A 79 16.62 -9.51 -27.94
C GLN A 79 16.22 -10.47 -26.80
N SER A 80 17.06 -10.55 -25.76
CA SER A 80 16.91 -11.53 -24.68
C SER A 80 15.84 -11.12 -23.67
N GLU A 81 15.16 -12.11 -23.07
CA GLU A 81 14.35 -11.89 -21.87
C GLU A 81 15.29 -11.71 -20.68
N LEU A 82 15.14 -10.58 -19.98
CA LEU A 82 15.92 -10.26 -18.79
C LEU A 82 15.28 -10.80 -17.52
N TYR A 83 13.96 -10.68 -17.44
CA TYR A 83 13.21 -11.05 -16.26
C TYR A 83 11.73 -11.25 -16.58
N ARG A 84 11.10 -12.17 -15.84
CA ARG A 84 9.66 -12.43 -15.88
C ARG A 84 9.16 -12.60 -14.45
N LEU A 85 8.10 -11.86 -14.13
CA LEU A 85 7.43 -11.94 -12.85
C LEU A 85 6.77 -13.31 -12.68
N LYS A 86 7.00 -13.97 -11.53
CA LYS A 86 6.46 -15.31 -11.25
C LYS A 86 5.16 -15.24 -10.46
N GLN A 87 5.02 -14.23 -9.61
CA GLN A 87 3.82 -14.04 -8.78
C GLN A 87 3.26 -12.62 -8.93
N PRO A 88 1.93 -12.45 -8.95
CA PRO A 88 1.33 -11.13 -8.99
C PRO A 88 1.77 -10.26 -7.80
N ILE A 89 1.98 -8.97 -8.06
CA ILE A 89 2.23 -7.97 -7.02
C ILE A 89 0.96 -7.14 -6.85
N LEU A 90 0.42 -7.12 -5.63
CA LEU A 90 -0.79 -6.40 -5.25
C LEU A 90 -0.44 -5.12 -4.49
N HIS A 91 -1.08 -4.02 -4.87
CA HIS A 91 -1.10 -2.75 -4.16
C HIS A 91 -2.53 -2.42 -3.75
N SER A 92 -2.82 -2.45 -2.45
CA SER A 92 -4.15 -2.18 -1.91
C SER A 92 -4.18 -0.85 -1.17
N GLN A 93 -5.18 -0.02 -1.49
CA GLN A 93 -5.45 1.25 -0.82
C GLN A 93 -6.93 1.35 -0.44
N ALA A 94 -7.29 2.37 0.34
CA ALA A 94 -8.65 2.53 0.88
C ALA A 94 -9.76 2.49 -0.20
N GLY A 95 -9.52 3.08 -1.37
CA GLY A 95 -10.51 3.17 -2.45
C GLY A 95 -10.29 2.23 -3.65
N PHE A 96 -9.13 1.60 -3.78
CA PHE A 96 -8.82 0.78 -4.93
C PHE A 96 -7.70 -0.23 -4.68
N ASP A 97 -7.70 -1.27 -5.51
CA ASP A 97 -6.60 -2.21 -5.64
C ASP A 97 -5.98 -2.07 -7.04
N LEU A 98 -4.65 -2.13 -7.13
CA LEU A 98 -3.91 -2.26 -8.37
C LEU A 98 -3.05 -3.53 -8.29
N THR A 99 -3.22 -4.44 -9.24
CA THR A 99 -2.46 -5.69 -9.31
C THR A 99 -1.67 -5.75 -10.61
N VAL A 100 -0.34 -5.93 -10.52
CA VAL A 100 0.46 -6.34 -11.66
C VAL A 100 0.43 -7.86 -11.72
N LYS A 101 -0.40 -8.42 -12.61
CA LYS A 101 -0.59 -9.87 -12.72
C LYS A 101 0.58 -10.56 -13.40
N GLN A 102 1.14 -9.91 -14.41
CA GLN A 102 2.23 -10.41 -15.23
C GLN A 102 3.15 -9.26 -15.60
N MET A 103 4.44 -9.54 -15.68
CA MET A 103 5.43 -8.63 -16.21
C MET A 103 6.52 -9.42 -16.93
N VAL A 104 7.01 -8.86 -18.03
CA VAL A 104 8.21 -9.34 -18.71
C VAL A 104 9.06 -8.16 -19.16
N VAL A 105 10.37 -8.32 -19.05
CA VAL A 105 11.36 -7.31 -19.45
C VAL A 105 12.27 -7.92 -20.51
N PHE A 106 12.36 -7.26 -21.67
CA PHE A 106 13.23 -7.67 -22.77
C PHE A 106 14.31 -6.64 -23.01
N GLU A 107 15.52 -7.08 -23.35
CA GLU A 107 16.48 -6.21 -24.04
C GLU A 107 15.92 -5.86 -25.42
N ALA A 108 16.06 -4.60 -25.81
CA ALA A 108 15.64 -4.16 -27.12
C ALA A 108 16.55 -3.04 -27.63
N SER A 109 16.57 -2.86 -28.94
CA SER A 109 17.11 -1.66 -29.59
C SER A 109 16.20 -1.26 -30.74
N SER A 110 16.30 -0.01 -31.18
CA SER A 110 15.49 0.50 -32.28
C SER A 110 16.32 1.31 -33.25
N ASP A 111 16.13 1.05 -34.55
CA ASP A 111 16.79 1.80 -35.62
C ASP A 111 16.25 3.23 -35.78
N GLU A 112 15.06 3.49 -35.26
CA GLU A 112 14.45 4.82 -35.10
C GLU A 112 14.36 5.20 -33.63
N THR A 113 14.37 6.50 -33.34
CA THR A 113 14.19 6.97 -31.96
C THR A 113 12.74 6.77 -31.53
N ILE A 114 12.49 5.69 -30.79
CA ILE A 114 11.28 5.54 -29.97
C ILE A 114 11.60 6.25 -28.65
N SER A 115 10.66 6.99 -28.05
CA SER A 115 10.92 7.67 -26.78
C SER A 115 11.40 6.66 -25.72
N GLY A 116 12.63 6.82 -25.23
CA GLY A 116 13.28 5.89 -24.31
C GLY A 116 14.06 4.72 -24.93
N LEU A 117 14.06 4.53 -26.26
CA LEU A 117 14.81 3.44 -26.93
C LEU A 117 15.53 3.92 -28.19
N SER A 118 16.81 3.58 -28.32
CA SER A 118 17.66 3.94 -29.47
C SER A 118 18.44 2.73 -29.99
N LYS A 119 19.33 2.97 -30.96
CA LYS A 119 20.29 1.98 -31.47
C LYS A 119 21.30 1.52 -30.41
N ASP A 120 21.51 2.34 -29.37
CA ASP A 120 22.43 2.01 -28.28
C ASP A 120 21.86 0.95 -27.32
N GLY A 121 20.57 0.60 -27.51
CA GLY A 121 19.86 -0.42 -26.74
C GLY A 121 19.13 0.14 -25.52
N GLY A 122 18.53 -0.78 -24.78
CA GLY A 122 17.68 -0.48 -23.63
C GLY A 122 16.79 -1.68 -23.32
N ALA A 123 15.62 -1.42 -22.76
CA ALA A 123 14.64 -2.46 -22.49
C ALA A 123 13.21 -2.06 -22.82
N ILE A 124 12.39 -3.07 -23.12
CA ILE A 124 10.93 -2.96 -23.10
C ILE A 124 10.42 -3.66 -21.84
N VAL A 125 9.60 -2.94 -21.08
CA VAL A 125 8.89 -3.47 -19.91
C VAL A 125 7.42 -3.59 -20.27
N LEU A 126 6.92 -4.82 -20.39
CA LEU A 126 5.51 -5.11 -20.64
C LEU A 126 4.86 -5.59 -19.34
N ILE A 127 3.82 -4.89 -18.89
CA ILE A 127 3.06 -5.23 -17.69
C ILE A 127 1.59 -5.45 -18.01
N ASN A 128 0.99 -6.48 -17.41
CA ASN A 128 -0.46 -6.66 -17.33
C ASN A 128 -0.94 -6.15 -15.97
N VAL A 129 -1.82 -5.16 -15.99
CA VAL A 129 -2.31 -4.48 -14.80
C VAL A 129 -3.83 -4.63 -14.72
N ALA A 130 -4.31 -4.96 -13.52
CA ALA A 130 -5.74 -4.93 -13.18
C ALA A 130 -5.98 -3.89 -12.08
N ILE A 131 -6.89 -2.95 -12.33
CA ILE A 131 -7.30 -1.91 -11.38
C ILE A 131 -8.73 -2.22 -10.95
N THR A 132 -8.99 -2.25 -9.64
CA THR A 132 -10.32 -2.54 -9.08
C THR A 132 -10.79 -1.38 -8.22
N ASN A 133 -12.00 -0.88 -8.49
CA ASN A 133 -12.69 0.06 -7.60
C ASN A 133 -13.29 -0.70 -6.42
N THR A 134 -12.72 -0.56 -5.23
CA THR A 134 -13.21 -1.26 -4.02
C THR A 134 -14.30 -0.47 -3.29
N THR A 135 -14.61 0.74 -3.75
CA THR A 135 -15.65 1.59 -3.16
C THR A 135 -17.06 1.19 -3.63
N LYS A 136 -18.05 1.82 -2.99
CA LYS A 136 -19.48 1.71 -3.36
C LYS A 136 -19.94 2.77 -4.36
N THR A 137 -19.03 3.64 -4.80
CA THR A 137 -19.29 4.75 -5.71
C THR A 137 -18.43 4.64 -6.96
N LEU A 138 -18.81 5.31 -8.04
CA LEU A 138 -17.89 5.44 -9.18
C LEU A 138 -16.73 6.36 -8.80
N PHE A 139 -15.61 6.22 -9.50
CA PHE A 139 -14.49 7.16 -9.45
C PHE A 139 -13.78 7.21 -10.82
N TYR A 140 -12.75 8.05 -10.93
CA TYR A 140 -11.96 8.20 -12.15
C TYR A 140 -10.50 7.88 -11.84
N PHE A 141 -9.94 6.88 -12.51
CA PHE A 141 -8.53 6.51 -12.37
C PHE A 141 -7.68 7.28 -13.40
N PRO A 142 -6.71 8.10 -12.96
CA PRO A 142 -5.86 8.90 -13.86
C PRO A 142 -4.75 8.03 -14.48
N ILE A 143 -5.09 7.27 -15.53
CA ILE A 143 -4.16 6.30 -16.15
C ILE A 143 -2.86 6.93 -16.68
N ASP A 144 -2.87 8.20 -17.07
CA ASP A 144 -1.69 8.91 -17.58
C ASP A 144 -0.65 9.24 -16.49
N GLU A 145 -1.05 9.14 -15.21
CA GLU A 145 -0.18 9.32 -14.04
C GLU A 145 0.48 8.02 -13.60
N LEU A 146 0.06 6.86 -14.14
CA LEU A 146 0.68 5.57 -13.86
C LEU A 146 1.98 5.43 -14.68
N ARG A 147 3.06 6.00 -14.13
CA ARG A 147 4.36 6.15 -14.79
C ARG A 147 5.37 5.17 -14.23
N LEU A 148 6.25 4.64 -15.08
CA LEU A 148 7.33 3.73 -14.68
C LEU A 148 8.61 4.53 -14.37
N THR A 149 9.28 4.20 -13.29
CA THR A 149 10.50 4.90 -12.85
C THR A 149 11.35 3.98 -11.96
N TYR A 150 12.40 4.51 -11.36
CA TYR A 150 13.29 3.85 -10.40
C TYR A 150 13.79 4.88 -9.37
N ALA A 151 14.43 4.42 -8.29
CA ALA A 151 14.93 5.33 -7.24
C ALA A 151 15.96 6.33 -7.84
N ASP A 152 15.82 7.61 -7.51
CA ASP A 152 16.65 8.72 -8.02
C ASP A 152 16.61 8.93 -9.55
N ALA A 153 15.59 8.41 -10.23
CA ALA A 153 15.41 8.68 -11.65
C ALA A 153 15.17 10.18 -11.89
N PRO A 154 15.84 10.81 -12.88
CA PRO A 154 15.64 12.22 -13.19
C PRO A 154 14.29 12.50 -13.87
N VAL A 155 13.72 11.48 -14.53
CA VAL A 155 12.45 11.55 -15.25
C VAL A 155 11.72 10.21 -15.15
N ALA A 156 10.39 10.26 -15.17
CA ALA A 156 9.56 9.07 -15.27
C ALA A 156 9.23 8.73 -16.74
N HIS A 157 8.95 7.45 -16.99
CA HIS A 157 8.63 6.90 -18.29
C HIS A 157 7.11 6.68 -18.43
N TYR A 158 6.56 7.15 -19.55
CA TYR A 158 5.15 6.96 -19.87
C TYR A 158 4.94 5.69 -20.69
N ALA A 159 3.77 5.08 -20.56
CA ALA A 159 3.38 3.97 -21.41
C ALA A 159 3.31 4.42 -22.87
N SER A 160 3.91 3.63 -23.77
CA SER A 160 3.99 3.94 -25.19
C SER A 160 2.98 3.12 -25.97
N GLN A 161 2.06 3.81 -26.66
CA GLN A 161 1.14 3.16 -27.59
C GLN A 161 1.86 2.55 -28.80
N PHE A 162 3.01 3.10 -29.19
CA PHE A 162 3.83 2.52 -30.28
C PHE A 162 4.42 1.16 -29.93
N LEU A 163 4.66 0.91 -28.63
CA LEU A 163 5.14 -0.38 -28.14
C LEU A 163 4.00 -1.38 -27.85
N TYR A 164 2.75 -0.99 -28.11
CA TYR A 164 1.58 -1.86 -27.98
C TYR A 164 0.82 -1.92 -29.31
N PRO A 165 1.19 -2.82 -30.23
CA PRO A 165 0.71 -2.79 -31.61
C PRO A 165 -0.67 -3.44 -31.81
N MET A 166 -1.28 -3.97 -30.76
CA MET A 166 -2.61 -4.59 -30.82
C MET A 166 -3.73 -3.55 -30.60
N GLU A 167 -4.88 -3.75 -31.25
CA GLU A 167 -6.05 -2.88 -31.08
C GLU A 167 -6.82 -3.13 -29.78
N SER A 168 -6.76 -4.36 -29.26
CA SER A 168 -7.41 -4.75 -27.99
C SER A 168 -6.40 -4.91 -26.87
N GLY A 169 -6.83 -4.69 -25.62
CA GLY A 169 -6.03 -4.97 -24.43
C GLY A 169 -5.08 -3.85 -24.00
N ASN A 170 -5.02 -2.72 -24.72
CA ASN A 170 -4.26 -1.55 -24.29
C ASN A 170 -4.98 -0.84 -23.13
N LEU A 171 -4.41 -0.89 -21.91
CA LEU A 171 -5.08 -0.38 -20.72
C LEU A 171 -5.38 1.12 -20.80
N GLN A 172 -4.46 1.91 -21.35
CA GLN A 172 -4.64 3.35 -21.52
C GLN A 172 -5.82 3.64 -22.47
N LYS A 173 -5.91 2.96 -23.62
CA LYS A 173 -7.05 3.10 -24.54
C LYS A 173 -8.36 2.65 -23.88
N ILE A 174 -8.35 1.55 -23.12
CA ILE A 174 -9.55 1.03 -22.44
C ILE A 174 -10.10 2.07 -21.47
N LEU A 175 -9.26 2.62 -20.59
CA LEU A 175 -9.68 3.59 -19.59
C LEU A 175 -10.05 4.94 -20.21
N LEU A 176 -9.28 5.45 -21.18
CA LEU A 176 -9.58 6.73 -21.83
C LEU A 176 -10.87 6.70 -22.64
N ASN A 177 -11.19 5.57 -23.29
CA ASN A 177 -12.45 5.42 -24.03
C ASN A 177 -13.67 5.29 -23.10
N ASN A 178 -13.48 4.89 -21.85
CA ASN A 178 -14.54 4.83 -20.84
C ASN A 178 -14.66 6.16 -20.07
N GLY A 179 -14.87 7.27 -20.77
CA GLY A 179 -15.15 8.56 -20.10
C GLY A 179 -13.95 9.18 -19.35
N LYS A 180 -12.72 8.95 -19.82
CA LYS A 180 -11.46 9.40 -19.18
C LYS A 180 -11.16 8.72 -17.84
N GLY A 181 -11.21 7.40 -17.82
CA GLY A 181 -10.86 6.60 -16.64
C GLY A 181 -12.01 6.35 -15.68
N GLU A 182 -13.27 6.56 -16.11
CA GLU A 182 -14.44 6.25 -15.29
C GLU A 182 -14.45 4.76 -14.94
N MET A 183 -14.66 4.46 -13.67
CA MET A 183 -14.72 3.10 -13.16
C MET A 183 -15.87 2.98 -12.16
N ALA A 184 -16.85 2.13 -12.51
CA ALA A 184 -18.01 1.88 -11.67
C ALA A 184 -17.63 1.20 -10.34
N ALA A 185 -18.47 1.37 -9.33
CA ALA A 185 -18.33 0.73 -8.03
C ALA A 185 -18.14 -0.79 -8.17
N GLY A 186 -17.13 -1.35 -7.50
CA GLY A 186 -16.84 -2.79 -7.52
C GLY A 186 -16.32 -3.33 -8.86
N SER A 187 -16.05 -2.48 -9.86
CA SER A 187 -15.59 -2.93 -11.18
C SER A 187 -14.07 -3.08 -11.25
N THR A 188 -13.63 -4.01 -12.09
CA THR A 188 -12.22 -4.22 -12.42
C THR A 188 -11.99 -3.94 -13.90
N VAL A 189 -10.94 -3.19 -14.21
CA VAL A 189 -10.45 -2.96 -15.58
C VAL A 189 -9.05 -3.54 -15.69
N GLU A 190 -8.79 -4.30 -16.73
CA GLU A 190 -7.54 -5.01 -16.96
C GLU A 190 -7.01 -4.72 -18.36
N GLY A 191 -5.69 -4.69 -18.49
CA GLY A 191 -5.01 -4.55 -19.77
C GLY A 191 -3.51 -4.44 -19.62
N TYR A 192 -2.85 -4.15 -20.72
CA TYR A 192 -1.40 -4.05 -20.80
C TYR A 192 -0.93 -2.61 -20.93
N LEU A 193 0.24 -2.34 -20.35
CA LEU A 193 1.06 -1.16 -20.59
C LEU A 193 2.46 -1.61 -21.02
N ALA A 194 3.04 -0.91 -21.99
CA ALA A 194 4.38 -1.16 -22.47
C ALA A 194 5.23 0.10 -22.33
N PHE A 195 6.39 -0.02 -21.71
CA PHE A 195 7.33 1.08 -21.46
C PHE A 195 8.67 0.80 -22.14
N ALA A 196 9.38 1.85 -22.54
CA ALA A 196 10.76 1.78 -22.97
C ALA A 196 11.69 2.44 -21.94
N LEU A 197 12.79 1.76 -21.64
CA LEU A 197 13.89 2.25 -20.83
C LEU A 197 15.12 2.40 -21.70
N SER A 198 15.86 3.50 -21.50
CA SER A 198 17.15 3.66 -22.15
C SER A 198 18.15 2.66 -21.57
N LYS A 199 19.30 2.49 -22.23
CA LYS A 199 20.39 1.67 -21.70
C LYS A 199 20.82 2.12 -20.29
N ASP A 200 20.99 3.42 -20.09
CA ASP A 200 21.43 3.97 -18.80
C ASP A 200 20.40 3.74 -17.69
N ASP A 201 19.11 3.91 -18.00
CA ASP A 201 18.01 3.66 -17.05
C ASP A 201 17.92 2.17 -16.71
N LEU A 202 18.09 1.29 -17.70
CA LEU A 202 18.12 -0.16 -17.50
C LEU A 202 19.29 -0.58 -16.61
N GLU A 203 20.49 -0.03 -16.82
CA GLU A 203 21.66 -0.34 -16.00
C GLU A 203 21.45 0.09 -14.53
N LYS A 204 20.88 1.27 -14.30
CA LYS A 204 20.52 1.75 -12.94
C LYS A 204 19.45 0.90 -12.29
N ALA A 205 18.36 0.61 -13.00
CA ALA A 205 17.29 -0.24 -12.49
C ALA A 205 17.80 -1.66 -12.16
N LYS A 206 18.67 -2.23 -13.00
CA LYS A 206 19.34 -3.52 -12.72
C LYS A 206 20.20 -3.47 -11.46
N ALA A 207 20.93 -2.38 -11.22
CA ALA A 207 21.75 -2.21 -10.02
C ALA A 207 20.90 -2.15 -8.74
N LEU A 208 19.73 -1.50 -8.80
CA LEU A 208 18.74 -1.48 -7.72
C LEU A 208 17.99 -2.82 -7.58
N GLY A 209 17.91 -3.57 -8.68
CA GLY A 209 17.15 -4.82 -8.77
C GLY A 209 15.64 -4.61 -8.90
N SER A 210 15.18 -3.38 -9.10
CA SER A 210 13.76 -3.01 -9.14
C SER A 210 13.47 -1.81 -10.04
N LEU A 211 12.23 -1.73 -10.50
CA LEU A 211 11.55 -0.53 -10.99
C LEU A 211 10.38 -0.22 -10.04
N TYR A 212 9.67 0.88 -10.24
CA TYR A 212 8.34 1.05 -9.64
C TYR A 212 7.40 1.81 -10.55
N LEU A 213 6.10 1.58 -10.37
CA LEU A 213 5.05 2.43 -10.93
C LEU A 213 4.68 3.49 -9.88
N THR A 214 4.63 4.76 -10.28
CA THR A 214 3.99 5.79 -9.47
C THR A 214 2.49 5.58 -9.52
N VAL A 215 1.88 5.16 -8.40
CA VAL A 215 0.44 4.92 -8.32
C VAL A 215 -0.22 6.09 -7.59
N VAL A 216 -0.83 7.00 -8.35
CA VAL A 216 -1.61 8.10 -7.78
C VAL A 216 -3.02 7.65 -7.41
N PRO A 217 -3.67 8.29 -6.42
CA PRO A 217 -5.02 7.93 -6.04
C PRO A 217 -6.04 8.37 -7.11
N PRO A 218 -7.14 7.62 -7.29
CA PRO A 218 -8.24 8.02 -8.15
C PRO A 218 -8.94 9.26 -7.60
N VAL A 219 -9.79 9.88 -8.42
CA VAL A 219 -10.54 11.08 -8.05
C VAL A 219 -12.04 10.86 -8.16
N ALA A 220 -12.83 11.53 -7.32
CA ALA A 220 -14.28 11.38 -7.30
C ALA A 220 -14.99 11.99 -8.53
N SER A 221 -14.33 12.93 -9.24
CA SER A 221 -14.87 13.61 -10.42
C SER A 221 -13.78 13.80 -11.47
N ASN A 222 -14.15 13.71 -12.75
CA ASN A 222 -13.27 13.91 -13.90
C ASN A 222 -12.65 15.32 -13.97
N ASP A 223 -13.33 16.32 -13.38
CA ASP A 223 -12.86 17.70 -13.33
C ASP A 223 -12.03 18.02 -12.07
N ALA A 224 -11.84 17.03 -11.17
CA ALA A 224 -11.02 17.22 -9.99
C ALA A 224 -9.53 17.32 -10.35
N ILE A 225 -8.76 17.98 -9.48
CA ILE A 225 -7.31 18.08 -9.63
C ILE A 225 -6.71 16.66 -9.52
N VAL A 226 -6.01 16.25 -10.57
CA VAL A 226 -5.22 15.02 -10.61
C VAL A 226 -3.80 15.28 -10.09
N GLY A 227 -3.11 14.23 -9.62
CA GLY A 227 -1.75 14.34 -9.09
C GLY A 227 -1.67 14.95 -7.70
N LEU A 228 -2.75 14.86 -6.90
CA LEU A 228 -2.67 15.12 -5.47
C LEU A 228 -1.92 13.97 -4.80
N GLU A 229 -0.97 14.30 -3.93
CA GLU A 229 -0.21 13.32 -3.14
C GLU A 229 -1.12 12.43 -2.28
N ALA A 230 -2.30 12.91 -1.87
CA ALA A 230 -3.31 12.12 -1.18
C ALA A 230 -4.73 12.69 -1.27
N ASN A 231 -5.73 11.81 -1.14
CA ASN A 231 -7.14 12.13 -0.98
C ASN A 231 -7.87 10.98 -0.24
N ASP A 232 -9.20 11.08 -0.09
CA ASP A 232 -10.00 10.07 0.64
C ASP A 232 -9.99 8.66 0.01
N LEU A 233 -9.57 8.53 -1.25
CA LEU A 233 -9.49 7.27 -1.99
C LEU A 233 -8.10 6.61 -1.91
N GLY A 234 -7.08 7.33 -1.42
CA GLY A 234 -5.73 6.82 -1.23
C GLY A 234 -4.65 7.91 -1.29
N SER A 235 -3.40 7.49 -1.35
CA SER A 235 -2.22 8.33 -1.52
C SER A 235 -1.37 7.90 -2.71
N GLU A 236 -0.55 8.82 -3.21
CA GLU A 236 0.49 8.53 -4.17
C GLU A 236 1.52 7.63 -3.51
N LEU A 237 1.71 6.43 -4.04
CA LEU A 237 2.66 5.46 -3.51
C LEU A 237 3.39 4.74 -4.65
N PRO A 238 4.67 4.40 -4.47
CA PRO A 238 5.39 3.56 -5.41
C PRO A 238 4.89 2.11 -5.31
N LEU A 239 4.54 1.51 -6.44
CA LEU A 239 4.39 0.06 -6.56
C LEU A 239 5.66 -0.53 -7.15
N PHE A 240 6.52 -1.08 -6.29
CA PHE A 240 7.78 -1.68 -6.72
C PHE A 240 7.57 -2.96 -7.52
N LEU A 241 8.36 -3.10 -8.57
CA LEU A 241 8.37 -4.20 -9.52
C LEU A 241 9.78 -4.83 -9.54
N PRO A 242 9.90 -6.15 -9.34
CA PRO A 242 11.20 -6.81 -9.29
C PRO A 242 11.86 -6.92 -10.66
N LEU A 243 13.18 -6.89 -10.69
CA LEU A 243 13.99 -7.25 -11.87
C LEU A 243 14.81 -8.52 -11.67
N ASN A 244 14.64 -9.18 -10.52
CA ASN A 244 15.27 -10.46 -10.19
C ASN A 244 14.48 -11.19 -9.09
N GLU A 245 14.78 -12.48 -8.90
CA GLU A 245 14.05 -13.35 -7.98
C GLU A 245 14.24 -12.97 -6.50
N LYS A 246 15.41 -12.41 -6.14
CA LYS A 246 15.68 -11.99 -4.76
C LYS A 246 14.75 -10.83 -4.37
N VAL A 247 14.68 -9.81 -5.22
CA VAL A 247 13.79 -8.65 -5.00
C VAL A 247 12.33 -9.07 -5.07
N GLU A 248 11.95 -10.00 -5.94
CA GLU A 248 10.58 -10.53 -5.96
C GLU A 248 10.19 -11.15 -4.61
N ALA A 249 11.08 -11.99 -4.04
CA ALA A 249 10.84 -12.58 -2.72
C ALA A 249 10.75 -11.51 -1.62
N GLU A 250 11.64 -10.50 -1.64
CA GLU A 250 11.61 -9.39 -0.67
C GLU A 250 10.30 -8.59 -0.76
N LEU A 251 9.81 -8.27 -1.97
CA LEU A 251 8.57 -7.53 -2.16
C LEU A 251 7.34 -8.33 -1.72
N LEU A 252 7.33 -9.64 -1.99
CA LEU A 252 6.26 -10.55 -1.55
C LEU A 252 6.22 -10.67 -0.02
N GLU A 253 7.39 -10.75 0.63
CA GLU A 253 7.49 -10.71 2.10
C GLU A 253 7.03 -9.35 2.64
N ASN A 254 7.48 -8.26 2.02
CA ASN A 254 7.15 -6.89 2.42
C ASN A 254 5.63 -6.62 2.41
N ALA A 255 4.89 -7.21 1.46
CA ALA A 255 3.44 -7.13 1.39
C ALA A 255 2.71 -7.78 2.58
N THR A 256 3.41 -8.63 3.37
CA THR A 256 2.83 -9.26 4.56
C THR A 256 2.92 -8.39 5.81
N HIS A 257 3.79 -7.36 5.81
CA HIS A 257 3.95 -6.44 6.94
C HIS A 257 2.82 -5.42 7.02
N ILE A 258 2.70 -4.75 8.16
CA ILE A 258 1.87 -3.53 8.26
C ILE A 258 2.45 -2.48 7.31
N GLN A 259 1.62 -1.97 6.39
CA GLN A 259 1.99 -1.03 5.33
C GLN A 259 2.16 0.41 5.83
N ASP A 260 3.00 0.58 6.86
CA ASP A 260 3.52 1.90 7.22
C ASP A 260 4.48 2.43 6.13
N ARG A 261 4.99 3.65 6.27
CA ARG A 261 5.77 4.28 5.20
C ARG A 261 7.03 3.50 4.85
N VAL A 262 7.77 3.04 5.86
CA VAL A 262 9.04 2.33 5.63
C VAL A 262 8.83 1.00 4.89
N THR A 263 7.64 0.40 5.01
CA THR A 263 7.21 -0.78 4.27
C THR A 263 6.64 -0.42 2.90
N ALA A 264 5.64 0.47 2.83
CA ALA A 264 4.94 0.78 1.58
C ALA A 264 5.83 1.46 0.54
N GLU A 265 6.76 2.32 0.99
CA GLU A 265 7.77 2.95 0.13
C GLU A 265 9.08 2.14 0.06
N TRP A 266 9.11 0.93 0.65
CA TRP A 266 10.22 -0.01 0.61
C TRP A 266 11.58 0.59 1.02
N TRP A 267 11.59 1.37 2.11
CA TRP A 267 12.78 2.07 2.58
C TRP A 267 13.88 1.15 3.10
N GLY A 268 13.56 -0.11 3.37
CA GLY A 268 14.44 -1.06 4.03
C GLY A 268 13.84 -2.46 4.13
N THR A 269 14.48 -3.29 4.95
CA THR A 269 14.02 -4.65 5.26
C THR A 269 13.59 -4.70 6.72
N LYS A 270 12.39 -5.26 6.97
CA LYS A 270 11.90 -5.57 8.32
C LYS A 270 12.17 -7.03 8.65
N ASN A 271 12.90 -7.29 9.73
CA ASN A 271 12.99 -8.61 10.34
C ASN A 271 12.02 -8.65 11.53
N VAL A 272 10.92 -9.36 11.39
CA VAL A 272 9.84 -9.37 12.39
C VAL A 272 10.29 -10.08 13.67
N LEU A 273 10.36 -9.31 14.75
CA LEU A 273 10.67 -9.81 16.09
C LEU A 273 9.41 -10.35 16.77
N ALA A 274 8.28 -9.67 16.61
CA ALA A 274 6.96 -10.12 17.03
C ALA A 274 5.86 -9.44 16.22
N ASP A 275 4.74 -10.15 16.04
CA ASP A 275 3.56 -9.66 15.35
C ASP A 275 2.34 -10.44 15.84
N GLU A 276 1.22 -9.76 15.95
CA GLU A 276 -0.03 -10.37 16.35
C GLU A 276 -1.22 -9.65 15.71
N ASN A 277 -2.18 -10.43 15.22
CA ASN A 277 -3.51 -9.91 14.89
C ASN A 277 -4.30 -9.82 16.19
N LEU A 278 -4.57 -8.59 16.59
CA LEU A 278 -5.27 -8.26 17.81
C LEU A 278 -6.74 -7.97 17.43
N ASP A 279 -7.70 -8.40 18.24
CA ASP A 279 -9.11 -8.00 18.10
C ASP A 279 -9.55 -7.36 19.41
N MET A 280 -8.78 -6.37 19.84
CA MET A 280 -9.01 -5.64 21.08
C MET A 280 -9.79 -4.37 20.80
N THR A 281 -10.88 -4.17 21.54
CA THR A 281 -11.79 -3.04 21.36
C THR A 281 -11.88 -2.23 22.64
N VAL A 282 -11.76 -0.91 22.50
CA VAL A 282 -12.09 0.07 23.54
C VAL A 282 -13.09 1.07 22.95
N THR A 283 -14.15 1.39 23.70
CA THR A 283 -15.13 2.39 23.30
C THR A 283 -15.21 3.47 24.36
N ASP A 284 -15.13 4.72 23.93
CA ASP A 284 -15.26 5.90 24.78
C ASP A 284 -16.25 6.87 24.15
N ASN A 285 -17.35 7.15 24.85
CA ASN A 285 -18.37 8.13 24.47
C ASN A 285 -18.81 8.09 22.99
N GLY A 286 -18.98 6.89 22.42
CA GLY A 286 -19.45 6.68 21.05
C GLY A 286 -18.34 6.64 19.99
N VAL A 287 -17.07 6.76 20.37
CA VAL A 287 -15.92 6.45 19.50
C VAL A 287 -15.37 5.09 19.89
N THR A 288 -15.25 4.20 18.92
CA THR A 288 -14.69 2.87 19.11
C THR A 288 -13.32 2.77 18.44
N PHE A 289 -12.32 2.33 19.20
CA PHE A 289 -10.99 2.00 18.73
C PHE A 289 -10.83 0.49 18.74
N ASN A 290 -10.49 -0.08 17.60
CA ASN A 290 -10.20 -1.50 17.44
C ASN A 290 -8.74 -1.66 17.05
N LEU A 291 -7.89 -2.13 17.95
CA LEU A 291 -6.51 -2.48 17.63
C LEU A 291 -6.50 -3.81 16.88
N LYS A 292 -6.18 -3.76 15.58
CA LYS A 292 -6.28 -4.88 14.62
C LYS A 292 -5.00 -5.70 14.51
N ARG A 293 -3.85 -5.01 14.52
CA ARG A 293 -2.56 -5.66 14.37
C ARG A 293 -1.47 -4.81 15.01
N ILE A 294 -0.48 -5.47 15.58
CA ILE A 294 0.78 -4.86 15.99
C ILE A 294 1.93 -5.67 15.42
N GLU A 295 3.00 -4.99 15.05
CA GLU A 295 4.24 -5.58 14.56
C GLU A 295 5.43 -4.85 15.18
N VAL A 296 6.42 -5.60 15.64
CA VAL A 296 7.71 -5.12 16.15
C VAL A 296 8.79 -5.76 15.29
N SER A 297 9.58 -4.93 14.62
CA SER A 297 10.55 -5.39 13.63
C SER A 297 11.89 -4.69 13.81
N ASP A 298 12.98 -5.46 13.75
CA ASP A 298 14.30 -4.89 13.48
C ASP A 298 14.31 -4.36 12.06
N PHE A 299 14.84 -3.16 11.84
CA PHE A 299 14.77 -2.52 10.53
C PHE A 299 16.15 -2.09 10.03
N ALA A 300 16.48 -2.55 8.83
CA ALA A 300 17.70 -2.20 8.12
C ALA A 300 17.34 -1.33 6.89
N PRO A 301 17.68 -0.04 6.87
CA PRO A 301 17.39 0.84 5.74
C PRO A 301 18.24 0.45 4.52
N LYS A 302 17.72 0.70 3.33
CA LYS A 302 18.51 0.68 2.09
C LYS A 302 19.42 1.91 2.06
N GLU A 303 20.51 1.83 1.30
CA GLU A 303 21.55 2.87 1.21
C GLU A 303 20.99 4.30 1.05
N HIS A 304 20.02 4.49 0.16
CA HIS A 304 19.40 5.79 -0.12
C HIS A 304 18.51 6.34 1.03
N HIS A 305 18.20 5.52 2.04
CA HIS A 305 17.42 5.90 3.22
C HIS A 305 18.23 5.89 4.53
N GLU A 306 19.52 5.55 4.50
CA GLU A 306 20.35 5.50 5.71
C GLU A 306 20.39 6.85 6.44
N GLU A 307 20.43 7.96 5.69
CA GLU A 307 20.46 9.31 6.27
C GLU A 307 19.20 9.63 7.09
N SER A 308 18.04 9.09 6.72
CA SER A 308 16.79 9.24 7.47
C SER A 308 16.86 8.62 8.87
N PHE A 309 17.79 7.68 9.09
CA PHE A 309 17.98 6.98 10.36
C PHE A 309 19.32 7.29 11.03
N GLN A 310 20.03 8.34 10.60
CA GLN A 310 21.37 8.69 11.12
C GLN A 310 21.44 8.90 12.65
N TYR A 311 20.32 9.21 13.29
CA TYR A 311 20.22 9.40 14.74
C TYR A 311 19.99 8.09 15.53
N PHE A 312 20.00 6.94 14.85
CA PHE A 312 19.97 5.60 15.42
C PHE A 312 21.31 4.88 15.20
N PRO A 313 22.40 5.29 15.90
CA PRO A 313 23.76 4.80 15.60
C PRO A 313 23.97 3.31 15.89
N ASN A 314 23.06 2.68 16.64
CA ASN A 314 23.08 1.25 16.93
C ASN A 314 22.03 0.47 16.11
N GLY A 315 21.40 1.11 15.13
CA GLY A 315 20.23 0.61 14.44
C GLY A 315 18.91 0.92 15.16
N GLN A 316 17.82 0.50 14.54
CA GLN A 316 16.46 0.87 14.90
C GLN A 316 15.51 -0.34 14.93
N VAL A 317 14.53 -0.26 15.83
CA VAL A 317 13.37 -1.15 15.86
C VAL A 317 12.15 -0.32 15.50
N ILE A 318 11.33 -0.79 14.57
CA ILE A 318 10.07 -0.18 14.19
C ILE A 318 8.93 -0.93 14.86
N VAL A 319 8.07 -0.21 15.57
CA VAL A 319 6.79 -0.72 16.03
C VAL A 319 5.71 -0.12 15.15
N SER A 320 4.97 -0.96 14.44
CA SER A 320 3.86 -0.56 13.57
C SER A 320 2.55 -1.06 14.15
N VAL A 321 1.52 -0.23 14.14
CA VAL A 321 0.22 -0.50 14.77
C VAL A 321 -0.88 -0.16 13.79
N GLU A 322 -1.77 -1.11 13.51
CA GLU A 322 -2.95 -0.93 12.67
C GLU A 322 -4.21 -0.90 13.53
N MET A 323 -5.01 0.16 13.40
CA MET A 323 -6.20 0.39 14.21
C MET A 323 -7.37 0.84 13.34
N GLU A 324 -8.55 0.30 13.60
CA GLU A 324 -9.79 0.83 13.04
C GLU A 324 -10.43 1.79 14.06
N VAL A 325 -10.81 2.98 13.61
CA VAL A 325 -11.54 3.98 14.39
C VAL A 325 -12.94 4.11 13.82
N VAL A 326 -13.94 3.91 14.66
CA VAL A 326 -15.37 4.01 14.30
C VAL A 326 -15.98 5.19 15.05
N ASN A 327 -16.49 6.16 14.29
CA ASN A 327 -17.17 7.33 14.83
C ASN A 327 -18.68 7.05 14.87
N ARG A 328 -19.27 6.93 16.07
CA ARG A 328 -20.74 6.88 16.28
C ARG A 328 -21.25 8.15 16.96
N THR A 329 -20.48 9.22 16.91
CA THR A 329 -20.84 10.53 17.46
C THR A 329 -21.34 11.46 16.35
N GLU A 330 -21.83 12.63 16.74
CA GLU A 330 -22.21 13.70 15.80
C GLU A 330 -21.02 14.63 15.45
N LYS A 331 -19.84 14.41 16.06
CA LYS A 331 -18.65 15.24 15.85
C LYS A 331 -17.79 14.68 14.72
N VAL A 332 -17.13 15.55 13.97
CA VAL A 332 -16.07 15.16 13.03
C VAL A 332 -14.78 14.92 13.81
N LEU A 333 -14.07 13.83 13.49
CA LEU A 333 -12.81 13.46 14.12
C LEU A 333 -11.66 13.54 13.12
N LEU A 334 -10.43 13.62 13.63
CA LEU A 334 -9.19 13.52 12.84
C LEU A 334 -8.33 12.35 13.35
N PRO A 335 -8.64 11.10 12.96
CA PRO A 335 -7.97 9.93 13.52
C PRO A 335 -6.46 9.89 13.25
N VAL A 336 -6.02 10.33 12.07
CA VAL A 336 -4.58 10.39 11.71
C VAL A 336 -3.85 11.39 12.59
N ASP A 337 -4.51 12.49 12.96
CA ASP A 337 -3.97 13.54 13.83
C ASP A 337 -3.99 13.16 15.32
N SER A 338 -4.51 11.98 15.69
CA SER A 338 -4.52 11.51 17.08
C SER A 338 -3.11 11.41 17.68
N GLN A 339 -3.00 11.80 18.95
CA GLN A 339 -1.79 11.56 19.72
C GLN A 339 -1.79 10.10 20.18
N VAL A 340 -0.84 9.32 19.67
CA VAL A 340 -0.67 7.92 20.05
C VAL A 340 0.70 7.77 20.71
N MET A 341 0.68 7.28 21.94
CA MET A 341 1.85 7.10 22.78
C MET A 341 2.04 5.64 23.09
N LEU A 342 3.23 5.13 22.83
CA LEU A 342 3.69 3.82 23.23
C LEU A 342 4.45 3.96 24.54
N THR A 343 4.14 3.14 25.54
CA THR A 343 4.85 3.09 26.82
C THR A 343 5.44 1.71 27.04
N ILE A 344 6.76 1.64 27.21
CA ILE A 344 7.45 0.40 27.58
C ILE A 344 8.34 0.67 28.80
N ASN A 345 8.15 -0.12 29.85
CA ASN A 345 8.92 0.01 31.09
C ASN A 345 8.96 1.48 31.60
N ASN A 346 7.80 2.13 31.64
CA ASN A 346 7.58 3.53 32.02
C ASN A 346 8.23 4.61 31.12
N ASN A 347 8.84 4.24 29.99
CA ASN A 347 9.32 5.19 29.00
C ASN A 347 8.23 5.44 27.96
N VAL A 348 7.87 6.70 27.73
CA VAL A 348 6.86 7.11 26.76
C VAL A 348 7.53 7.51 25.45
N ILE A 349 7.08 6.92 24.35
CA ILE A 349 7.52 7.20 22.99
C ILE A 349 6.29 7.66 22.19
N ASN A 350 6.40 8.80 21.50
CA ASN A 350 5.34 9.29 20.62
C ASN A 350 5.42 8.62 19.24
N SER A 351 4.28 8.46 18.58
CA SER A 351 4.25 8.00 17.19
C SER A 351 5.01 8.96 16.29
N ASP A 352 5.78 8.43 15.36
CA ASP A 352 6.52 9.19 14.38
C ASP A 352 5.67 9.40 13.12
N TYR A 353 5.44 10.66 12.80
CA TYR A 353 4.61 11.07 11.68
C TYR A 353 5.31 10.88 10.33
N VAL A 354 6.66 10.88 10.31
CA VAL A 354 7.43 10.69 9.07
C VAL A 354 7.28 9.25 8.58
N LEU A 355 6.92 8.31 9.47
CA LEU A 355 6.85 6.88 9.19
C LEU A 355 5.47 6.39 8.78
N ILE A 356 4.50 7.27 8.50
CA ILE A 356 3.15 6.91 8.02
C ILE A 356 2.87 7.56 6.65
N ASN A 357 2.03 6.90 5.85
CA ASN A 357 1.62 7.40 4.53
C ASN A 357 0.34 8.24 4.57
N GLN A 358 -0.40 8.18 5.68
CA GLN A 358 -1.73 8.78 5.78
C GLN A 358 -1.66 10.29 6.00
N LEU A 359 -2.59 10.99 5.35
CA LEU A 359 -2.63 12.45 5.35
C LEU A 359 -3.20 13.02 6.65
N TYR A 360 -2.54 14.04 7.17
CA TYR A 360 -3.06 14.87 8.27
C TYR A 360 -4.29 15.66 7.85
N GLY A 361 -5.21 15.87 8.79
CA GLY A 361 -6.47 16.55 8.52
C GLY A 361 -7.50 15.68 7.80
N GLN A 362 -7.23 14.38 7.58
CA GLN A 362 -8.22 13.48 7.04
C GLN A 362 -9.40 13.36 8.01
N ARG A 363 -10.58 13.77 7.52
CA ARG A 363 -11.81 13.86 8.32
C ARG A 363 -12.48 12.50 8.40
N LEU A 364 -12.84 12.10 9.62
CA LEU A 364 -13.75 10.99 9.86
C LEU A 364 -15.11 11.55 10.25
N GLU A 365 -16.03 11.57 9.27
CA GLU A 365 -17.37 12.12 9.44
C GLU A 365 -18.22 11.24 10.39
N PRO A 366 -19.30 11.80 10.96
CA PRO A 366 -20.25 11.05 11.79
C PRO A 366 -20.68 9.74 11.15
N TRP A 367 -20.77 8.68 11.97
CA TRP A 367 -21.24 7.35 11.57
C TRP A 367 -20.34 6.60 10.58
N GLN A 368 -19.12 7.07 10.34
CA GLN A 368 -18.13 6.41 9.49
C GLN A 368 -17.08 5.63 10.29
N SER A 369 -16.26 4.87 9.57
CA SER A 369 -15.08 4.18 10.10
C SER A 369 -13.90 4.37 9.16
N THR A 370 -12.69 4.38 9.71
CA THR A 370 -11.44 4.38 8.94
C THR A 370 -10.39 3.53 9.63
N THR A 371 -9.42 3.05 8.86
CA THR A 371 -8.25 2.34 9.38
C THR A 371 -7.06 3.28 9.36
N ILE A 372 -6.34 3.35 10.47
CA ILE A 372 -5.12 4.14 10.60
C ILE A 372 -3.94 3.26 11.02
N ILE A 373 -2.75 3.64 10.56
CA ILE A 373 -1.47 3.07 10.93
C ILE A 373 -0.71 4.10 11.75
N LYS A 374 -0.06 3.66 12.82
CA LYS A 374 0.85 4.45 13.63
C LYS A 374 2.16 3.69 13.77
N SER A 375 3.27 4.39 13.57
CA SER A 375 4.60 3.79 13.66
C SER A 375 5.47 4.53 14.67
N PHE A 376 6.41 3.81 15.28
CA PHE A 376 7.35 4.30 16.27
C PHE A 376 8.74 3.80 15.91
N ALA A 377 9.74 4.68 15.91
CA ALA A 377 11.14 4.26 15.83
C ALA A 377 11.77 4.23 17.22
N LEU A 378 12.45 3.13 17.53
CA LEU A 378 13.10 2.87 18.80
C LEU A 378 14.60 2.64 18.58
N ASP A 379 15.45 3.13 19.48
CA ASP A 379 16.87 2.76 19.47
C ASP A 379 17.02 1.27 19.77
N LYS A 380 17.67 0.55 18.85
CA LYS A 380 17.79 -0.91 18.88
C LYS A 380 18.48 -1.42 20.14
N LYS A 381 19.53 -0.72 20.58
CA LYS A 381 20.28 -1.07 21.80
C LYS A 381 19.42 -0.90 23.05
N THR A 382 18.70 0.21 23.15
CA THR A 382 17.77 0.45 24.26
C THR A 382 16.65 -0.58 24.28
N TYR A 383 16.12 -0.94 23.10
CA TYR A 383 15.14 -2.01 22.99
C TYR A 383 15.69 -3.33 23.51
N GLN A 384 16.85 -3.76 23.03
CA GLN A 384 17.49 -5.02 23.42
C GLN A 384 17.72 -5.12 24.94
N GLN A 385 18.25 -4.06 25.55
CA GLN A 385 18.64 -4.07 26.96
C GLN A 385 17.45 -3.93 27.92
N ASN A 386 16.44 -3.14 27.55
CA ASN A 386 15.43 -2.67 28.51
C ASN A 386 13.98 -3.01 28.15
N TRP A 387 13.67 -3.21 26.87
CA TRP A 387 12.29 -3.27 26.37
C TRP A 387 11.92 -4.60 25.70
N GLN A 388 12.90 -5.39 25.28
CA GLN A 388 12.67 -6.72 24.72
C GLN A 388 11.92 -7.61 25.73
N ASN A 389 10.85 -8.27 25.28
CA ASN A 389 9.92 -9.06 26.11
C ASN A 389 9.16 -8.26 27.20
N LYS A 390 9.08 -6.94 27.11
CA LYS A 390 8.28 -6.12 28.03
C LYS A 390 6.92 -5.80 27.42
N GLU A 391 5.94 -5.60 28.30
CA GLU A 391 4.62 -5.13 27.90
C GLU A 391 4.73 -3.77 27.20
N ILE A 392 4.00 -3.66 26.09
CA ILE A 392 3.76 -2.46 25.32
C ILE A 392 2.36 -1.97 25.70
N LEU A 393 2.29 -0.75 26.25
CA LEU A 393 1.04 -0.05 26.49
C LEU A 393 0.85 1.02 25.42
N LEU A 394 -0.26 0.97 24.69
CA LEU A 394 -0.65 2.00 23.72
C LEU A 394 -1.72 2.88 24.34
N ASN A 395 -1.50 4.19 24.35
CA ASN A 395 -2.46 5.19 24.79
C ASN A 395 -2.80 6.11 23.62
N ILE A 396 -4.09 6.30 23.38
CA ILE A 396 -4.63 7.08 22.26
C ILE A 396 -5.44 8.23 22.83
N LEU A 397 -5.17 9.43 22.33
CA LEU A 397 -5.95 10.64 22.58
C LEU A 397 -6.43 11.18 21.24
N LEU A 398 -7.75 11.23 21.04
CA LEU A 398 -8.38 11.72 19.82
C LEU A 398 -9.33 12.86 20.17
N SER A 399 -9.05 14.03 19.60
CA SER A 399 -9.91 15.21 19.77
C SER A 399 -10.82 15.39 18.56
N PRO A 400 -12.07 15.86 18.75
CA PRO A 400 -12.91 16.32 17.65
C PRO A 400 -12.31 17.58 17.02
N VAL A 401 -12.68 17.82 15.75
CA VAL A 401 -12.39 19.10 15.11
C VAL A 401 -13.08 20.21 15.90
N LYS A 402 -12.35 21.27 16.25
CA LYS A 402 -12.95 22.45 16.89
C LYS A 402 -13.95 23.05 15.90
N SER A 403 -15.20 23.22 16.31
CA SER A 403 -16.19 23.92 15.49
C SER A 403 -15.67 25.33 15.22
N GLU A 404 -15.42 25.66 13.95
CA GLU A 404 -15.16 27.03 13.54
C GLU A 404 -16.38 27.87 13.93
N VAL A 405 -16.17 28.82 14.84
CA VAL A 405 -17.16 29.84 15.15
C VAL A 405 -17.19 30.79 13.95
N ASP A 406 -18.24 30.65 13.15
CA ASP A 406 -18.82 31.65 12.24
C ASP A 406 -17.81 32.57 11.52
N ASP A 407 -17.26 32.05 10.41
CA ASP A 407 -16.39 32.78 9.49
C ASP A 407 -17.19 33.83 8.69
N THR A 408 -17.62 34.89 9.38
CA THR A 408 -18.13 36.13 8.75
C THR A 408 -17.33 37.35 9.18
N ALA A 409 -16.00 37.29 9.15
CA ALA A 409 -15.17 38.48 8.97
C ALA A 409 -13.67 38.17 8.76
N VAL A 410 -13.23 37.78 7.56
CA VAL A 410 -12.01 38.36 6.97
C VAL A 410 -12.09 38.27 5.45
N ASN A 411 -12.45 39.39 4.82
CA ASN A 411 -12.08 39.66 3.43
C ASN A 411 -11.11 40.84 3.45
N ASN A 412 -9.94 40.66 2.82
CA ASN A 412 -8.82 41.59 2.62
C ASN A 412 -7.94 41.90 3.85
N GLN A 413 -6.69 41.40 3.84
CA GLN A 413 -5.54 42.17 3.32
C GLN A 413 -4.23 41.36 3.30
N ASN A 414 -3.43 41.67 2.27
CA ASN A 414 -2.11 41.14 1.94
C ASN A 414 -1.02 41.35 3.01
N ASN A 415 0.01 40.49 2.93
CA ASN A 415 1.45 40.72 3.15
C ASN A 415 1.86 41.67 4.28
N ASN A 416 2.39 41.13 5.38
CA ASN A 416 3.82 41.26 5.72
C ASN A 416 4.19 40.47 6.98
N VAL A 417 5.43 39.97 6.97
CA VAL A 417 6.14 39.44 8.13
C VAL A 417 6.51 40.59 9.07
N GLU A 418 6.16 40.52 10.35
CA GLU A 418 7.00 41.05 11.44
C GLU A 418 6.56 40.50 12.81
N GLN A 419 7.58 40.11 13.59
CA GLN A 419 7.49 39.69 14.98
C GLN A 419 7.08 40.88 15.86
N VAL A 420 6.16 40.68 16.81
CA VAL A 420 6.12 41.49 18.04
C VAL A 420 5.58 40.63 19.19
N GLU A 421 6.43 40.39 20.20
CA GLU A 421 6.03 40.04 21.56
C GLU A 421 5.31 41.23 22.20
N GLU A 422 4.14 41.02 22.83
CA GLU A 422 3.74 41.87 23.95
C GLU A 422 2.83 41.14 24.95
N PHE A 423 2.95 41.56 26.20
CA PHE A 423 2.65 40.88 27.44
C PHE A 423 1.52 41.64 28.18
N ILE A 424 0.63 40.91 28.85
CA ILE A 424 -0.25 41.28 30.00
C ILE A 424 -1.46 42.23 29.79
N SER A 425 -2.66 41.75 30.16
CA SER A 425 -3.43 42.27 31.33
C SER A 425 -4.59 41.36 31.75
N GLU A 426 -4.79 41.30 33.08
CA GLU A 426 -5.82 40.57 33.81
C GLU A 426 -7.21 41.24 33.72
N ASP A 427 -8.21 40.38 33.90
CA ASP A 427 -9.53 40.64 34.50
C ASP A 427 -10.69 41.04 33.57
N GLU A 428 -11.35 40.03 32.98
CA GLU A 428 -12.81 40.02 32.85
C GLU A 428 -13.36 38.62 33.14
N THR A 429 -14.06 38.52 34.27
CA THR A 429 -14.87 37.36 34.66
C THR A 429 -16.10 37.27 33.75
N THR A 430 -15.95 36.61 32.61
CA THR A 430 -17.06 35.99 31.90
C THR A 430 -17.09 34.52 32.25
N THR A 431 -18.21 34.08 32.86
CA THR A 431 -18.55 32.67 33.00
C THR A 431 -18.79 32.08 31.60
N LEU A 432 -17.70 31.77 30.90
CA LEU A 432 -17.70 30.85 29.78
C LEU A 432 -18.01 29.48 30.37
N ALA A 433 -19.12 28.89 29.95
CA ALA A 433 -19.33 27.46 30.15
C ALA A 433 -18.08 26.78 29.62
N ALA A 434 -17.37 26.08 30.51
CA ALA A 434 -16.25 25.24 30.14
C ALA A 434 -16.82 24.15 29.22
N ASP A 435 -16.77 24.40 27.92
CA ASP A 435 -16.93 23.37 26.93
C ASP A 435 -15.66 22.54 27.06
N SER A 436 -15.67 21.58 28.00
CA SER A 436 -14.57 20.67 28.20
C SER A 436 -14.40 19.94 26.88
N GLU A 437 -13.33 20.26 26.15
CA GLU A 437 -12.96 19.59 24.90
C GLU A 437 -13.09 18.09 25.14
N THR A 438 -14.10 17.46 24.52
CA THR A 438 -14.33 16.03 24.71
C THR A 438 -13.21 15.30 24.00
N VAL A 439 -12.17 14.91 24.74
CA VAL A 439 -11.10 14.06 24.22
C VAL A 439 -11.54 12.61 24.40
N TYR A 440 -11.52 11.85 23.31
CA TYR A 440 -11.77 10.42 23.33
C TYR A 440 -10.48 9.67 23.60
N THR A 441 -10.54 8.66 24.45
CA THR A 441 -9.36 7.95 24.92
C THR A 441 -9.48 6.45 24.74
N ALA A 442 -8.35 5.80 24.46
CA ALA A 442 -8.24 4.35 24.49
C ALA A 442 -6.88 3.91 25.01
N GLN A 443 -6.85 2.78 25.71
CA GLN A 443 -5.64 2.15 26.20
C GLN A 443 -5.65 0.66 25.87
N PHE A 444 -4.54 0.18 25.31
CA PHE A 444 -4.32 -1.23 25.01
C PHE A 444 -3.02 -1.69 25.67
N GLY A 445 -3.00 -2.92 26.19
CA GLY A 445 -1.80 -3.57 26.69
C GLY A 445 -1.53 -4.84 25.91
N TRP A 446 -0.27 -5.05 25.52
CA TRP A 446 0.17 -6.21 24.77
C TRP A 446 1.56 -6.66 25.23
N VAL A 447 1.73 -7.95 25.49
CA VAL A 447 3.04 -8.54 25.81
C VAL A 447 3.53 -9.28 24.56
N PRO A 448 4.62 -8.81 23.91
CA PRO A 448 5.11 -9.43 22.68
C PRO A 448 5.49 -10.89 22.86
N VAL A 449 4.98 -11.75 21.98
CA VAL A 449 5.47 -13.13 21.82
C VAL A 449 6.55 -13.12 20.74
N LEU A 450 7.81 -13.08 21.17
CA LEU A 450 8.95 -12.98 20.25
C LEU A 450 9.14 -14.24 19.41
N LYS A 451 9.17 -14.05 18.09
CA LYS A 451 9.60 -15.03 17.07
C LYS A 451 11.12 -15.04 16.90
N GLN A 452 11.74 -13.87 17.08
CA GLN A 452 13.18 -13.64 17.00
C GLN A 452 13.60 -12.64 18.09
N PHE A 453 14.89 -12.62 18.41
CA PHE A 453 15.47 -11.80 19.46
C PHE A 453 16.62 -10.98 18.92
N ILE A 454 16.90 -9.85 19.55
CA ILE A 454 18.14 -9.10 19.38
C ILE A 454 19.09 -9.50 20.51
N ASP A 455 20.29 -9.95 20.15
CA ASP A 455 21.33 -10.38 21.11
C ASP A 455 22.22 -9.20 21.57
N ASP A 456 23.21 -9.49 22.42
CA ASP A 456 24.13 -8.47 22.95
C ASP A 456 25.06 -7.85 21.89
N LYS A 457 25.17 -8.47 20.71
CA LYS A 457 25.88 -7.93 19.54
C LYS A 457 24.96 -7.14 18.62
N LEU A 458 23.69 -6.99 18.99
CA LEU A 458 22.63 -6.35 18.21
C LEU A 458 22.30 -7.10 16.91
N GLU A 459 22.54 -8.40 16.88
CA GLU A 459 22.17 -9.27 15.77
C GLU A 459 20.82 -9.94 16.04
N VAL A 460 20.04 -10.17 14.97
CA VAL A 460 18.76 -10.88 15.06
C VAL A 460 19.03 -12.39 15.09
N VAL A 461 18.59 -13.05 16.15
CA VAL A 461 18.82 -14.47 16.41
C VAL A 461 17.51 -15.20 16.72
N SER A 462 17.43 -16.49 16.40
CA SER A 462 16.23 -17.28 16.70
C SER A 462 16.09 -17.68 18.18
N LYS A 463 17.20 -17.64 18.93
CA LYS A 463 17.26 -17.94 20.38
C LYS A 463 18.39 -17.15 21.01
N LEU A 464 18.19 -16.67 22.23
CA LEU A 464 19.27 -16.10 23.05
C LEU A 464 20.11 -17.24 23.64
N GLU A 465 21.43 -17.10 23.62
CA GLU A 465 22.30 -18.01 24.36
C GLU A 465 22.04 -17.83 25.85
N GLU A 466 21.77 -18.94 26.57
CA GLU A 466 21.73 -18.89 28.03
C GLU A 466 23.14 -18.53 28.52
N MET A 467 23.29 -17.35 29.12
CA MET A 467 24.52 -17.01 29.85
C MET A 467 24.71 -18.08 30.94
N SER A 468 25.63 -19.02 30.68
CA SER A 468 26.08 -19.95 31.71
C SER A 468 26.68 -19.12 32.85
N PRO A 469 26.29 -19.34 34.12
CA PRO A 469 26.93 -18.65 35.21
C PRO A 469 28.39 -19.11 35.25
N THR A 470 29.31 -18.20 34.92
CA THR A 470 30.74 -18.37 35.19
C THR A 470 30.90 -18.45 36.71
N SER A 471 30.85 -19.67 37.23
CA SER A 471 31.27 -19.98 38.59
C SER A 471 32.79 -19.88 38.67
N GLU A 472 33.32 -18.64 38.74
CA GLU A 472 34.64 -18.41 39.30
C GLU A 472 34.55 -18.67 40.81
N THR A 473 34.78 -19.94 41.18
CA THR A 473 35.03 -20.29 42.57
C THR A 473 36.50 -19.96 42.84
N THR A 474 36.75 -18.79 43.42
CA THR A 474 38.05 -18.40 43.95
C THR A 474 38.41 -19.35 45.11
N THR A 475 39.16 -20.40 44.84
CA THR A 475 39.87 -21.15 45.89
C THR A 475 41.06 -20.31 46.34
N MET A 476 40.93 -19.70 47.52
CA MET A 476 42.08 -19.21 48.28
C MET A 476 42.85 -20.42 48.81
N GLU A 477 44.06 -20.66 48.30
CA GLU A 477 45.03 -21.55 48.91
C GLU A 477 45.66 -20.85 50.13
N GLU A 478 45.29 -21.31 51.33
CA GLU A 478 46.07 -21.12 52.54
C GLU A 478 47.41 -21.86 52.39
N THR A 479 48.51 -21.12 52.22
CA THR A 479 49.86 -21.64 52.45
C THR A 479 50.23 -21.39 53.91
N THR A 480 50.11 -22.44 54.72
CA THR A 480 50.73 -22.52 56.04
C THR A 480 52.20 -22.90 55.88
N SER A 481 53.07 -22.05 56.42
CA SER A 481 54.50 -22.27 56.56
C SER A 481 54.79 -23.33 57.64
N ALA A 482 55.59 -24.34 57.30
CA ALA A 482 56.33 -25.14 58.27
C ALA A 482 57.64 -25.68 57.67
N GLN A 483 58.74 -25.26 58.32
CA GLN A 483 60.15 -25.70 58.28
C GLN A 483 61.05 -25.20 57.15
#